data_AF-A0AAW2D0D7-F1
#
_entry.id   AF-A0AAW2D0D7-F1
#
_cell.length_a   1.000
_cell.length_b   1.000
_cell.length_c   1.000
_cell.angle_alpha   90.00
_cell.angle_beta   90.00
_cell.angle_gamma   90.00
#
_symmetry.space_group_name_H-M   'P 1'
#
loop_
_entity.id
_entity.type
_entity.pdbx_description
1 polymer ?
#
loop_
_entity_poly.entity_id
_entity_poly.type
_entity_poly.pdbx_seq_one_letter_code
_entity_poly.pdbx_strand_id
1 'polypeptide(L)'
;MGWNHCVRVSISPPAFMETEWQSRLAYDQWTAVPVSGSRPPARYKHAAVAVDEKLYVVGGSRNGRYLSDVQVFDLKSLVWSNLKLKPNADKFEETDSLDILPAISGHNVVNWGNKLFLIGGHSKKVANKITVLFIDLETHLCGVVETSGKVPVARGGHSATLVGSRVIVFGGEDKSRRLLNDVFVLDLETMTWDMVEGTQTPPAPRFDHTAAVHAERYLLIFGGCSHSIFFNNLHVLDLQTMEWSQPLVQGDLVTARAGHAGITIDENWYIVGGGDNKSGCPETLVLNMSKLVWSELTSVKQRDPLASEGLSVCSAIIDGEMYLVTFGGYNGKYSNEVFIMKPKPRDSSRPKIFQSPAAAAAAASVTAAYALTKAEKLDFTKAEDPNSKGAENSISEKDVTNGVKAIREEKNVLELSLAEVRAENTRIKGQIDEKNGTLSELSKELLSVQGQLGAERSRCFKLEAQISELHKMLESMQPIENEVQELRTQKSAFERNIELASAVQKQGSGGVWRWIAGGNGNA
;
A
#
# COMPACT_ATOMS: atom_id res chain seq x y z
N MET A 1 -42.73 45.56 -11.26
CA MET A 1 -43.28 44.29 -10.74
C MET A 1 -43.64 43.43 -11.93
N GLY A 2 -42.93 42.32 -12.14
CA GLY A 2 -43.18 41.40 -13.25
C GLY A 2 -42.48 40.08 -12.97
N TRP A 3 -43.22 39.12 -12.43
CA TRP A 3 -42.75 37.77 -12.17
C TRP A 3 -43.02 36.91 -13.41
N ASN A 4 -41.97 36.48 -14.11
CA ASN A 4 -42.07 35.40 -15.10
C ASN A 4 -41.78 34.07 -14.39
N HIS A 5 -42.82 33.25 -14.25
CA HIS A 5 -42.71 31.85 -13.83
C HIS A 5 -42.08 31.02 -14.95
N CYS A 6 -40.88 30.49 -14.72
CA CYS A 6 -40.28 29.47 -15.57
C CYS A 6 -40.61 28.09 -14.97
N VAL A 7 -41.58 27.40 -15.55
CA VAL A 7 -41.89 26.00 -15.24
C VAL A 7 -40.75 25.15 -15.81
N ARG A 8 -39.86 24.66 -14.94
CA ARG A 8 -38.91 23.59 -15.29
C ARG A 8 -39.70 22.27 -15.35
N VAL A 9 -39.94 21.80 -16.57
CA VAL A 9 -40.33 20.41 -16.83
C VAL A 9 -39.17 19.52 -16.41
N SER A 10 -39.34 18.80 -15.30
CA SER A 10 -38.42 17.75 -14.87
C SER A 10 -38.57 16.55 -15.82
N ILE A 11 -37.63 16.40 -16.75
CA ILE A 11 -37.49 15.17 -17.51
C ILE A 11 -36.81 14.17 -16.58
N SER A 12 -37.59 13.22 -16.06
CA SER A 12 -37.08 12.04 -15.36
C SER A 12 -36.18 11.24 -16.32
N PRO A 13 -34.96 10.83 -15.92
CA PRO A 13 -34.20 9.88 -16.72
C PRO A 13 -34.93 8.53 -16.76
N PRO A 14 -34.83 7.77 -17.88
CA PRO A 14 -35.56 6.52 -18.03
C PRO A 14 -35.14 5.52 -16.95
N ALA A 15 -36.11 4.75 -16.46
CA ALA A 15 -35.92 3.68 -15.50
C ALA A 15 -34.81 2.73 -15.99
N PHE A 16 -33.71 2.69 -15.24
CA PHE A 16 -32.61 1.75 -15.47
C PHE A 16 -33.15 0.33 -15.17
N MET A 17 -33.05 -0.58 -16.14
CA MET A 17 -33.23 -2.00 -15.83
C MET A 17 -32.06 -2.46 -14.97
N GLU A 18 -32.38 -3.03 -13.80
CA GLU A 18 -31.49 -3.35 -12.67
C GLU A 18 -30.42 -4.45 -12.92
N THR A 19 -30.07 -4.78 -14.18
CA THR A 19 -29.18 -5.92 -14.50
C THR A 19 -28.19 -5.69 -15.66
N GLU A 20 -28.07 -4.46 -16.18
CA GLU A 20 -27.24 -4.18 -17.37
C GLU A 20 -25.89 -3.48 -17.11
N TRP A 21 -25.55 -3.15 -15.86
CA TRP A 21 -24.28 -2.45 -15.62
C TRP A 21 -23.07 -3.38 -15.86
N GLN A 22 -23.23 -4.68 -15.59
CA GLN A 22 -22.19 -5.70 -15.77
C GLN A 22 -21.75 -5.83 -17.23
N SER A 23 -22.70 -5.80 -18.18
CA SER A 23 -22.41 -5.97 -19.62
C SER A 23 -21.68 -4.77 -20.24
N ARG A 24 -21.73 -3.62 -19.58
CA ARG A 24 -21.12 -2.37 -20.04
C ARG A 24 -19.70 -2.19 -19.55
N LEU A 25 -19.24 -3.03 -18.62
CA LEU A 25 -17.88 -2.96 -18.10
C LEU A 25 -16.89 -3.54 -19.11
N ALA A 26 -15.94 -2.71 -19.53
CA ALA A 26 -14.76 -3.18 -20.22
C ALA A 26 -13.82 -3.89 -19.24
N TYR A 27 -13.08 -4.88 -19.74
CA TYR A 27 -12.05 -5.54 -18.97
C TYR A 27 -10.93 -4.58 -18.60
N ASP A 28 -10.40 -4.73 -17.38
CA ASP A 28 -9.23 -3.99 -16.88
C ASP A 28 -9.39 -2.46 -16.91
N GLN A 29 -10.64 -1.97 -16.83
CA GLN A 29 -10.95 -0.54 -16.77
C GLN A 29 -11.85 -0.24 -15.58
N TRP A 30 -11.45 0.77 -14.81
CA TRP A 30 -12.26 1.30 -13.73
C TRP A 30 -13.42 2.11 -14.28
N THR A 31 -14.63 1.80 -13.80
CA THR A 31 -15.85 2.51 -14.15
C THR A 31 -16.53 2.99 -12.87
N ALA A 32 -16.79 4.29 -12.77
CA ALA A 32 -17.64 4.82 -11.71
C ALA A 32 -19.08 4.36 -11.95
N VAL A 33 -19.69 3.73 -10.95
CA VAL A 33 -21.06 3.23 -11.06
C VAL A 33 -22.07 4.24 -10.49
N PRO A 34 -23.27 4.36 -11.08
CA PRO A 34 -24.34 5.15 -10.47
C PRO A 34 -24.75 4.48 -9.16
N VAL A 35 -24.93 5.28 -8.12
CA VAL A 35 -25.35 4.78 -6.80
C VAL A 35 -26.63 5.45 -6.36
N SER A 36 -27.47 4.73 -5.64
CA SER A 36 -28.71 5.23 -5.05
C SER A 36 -28.77 4.96 -3.54
N GLY A 37 -29.85 5.36 -2.88
CA GLY A 37 -30.03 5.20 -1.43
C GLY A 37 -29.27 6.23 -0.58
N SER A 38 -29.00 5.87 0.68
CA SER A 38 -28.36 6.78 1.65
C SER A 38 -26.86 6.78 1.46
N ARG A 39 -26.38 7.57 0.47
CA ARG A 39 -24.96 7.61 0.14
C ARG A 39 -24.11 8.06 1.34
N PRO A 40 -23.07 7.29 1.71
CA PRO A 40 -22.26 7.62 2.86
C PRO A 40 -21.42 8.90 2.66
N PRO A 41 -21.04 9.57 3.76
CA PRO A 41 -20.00 10.60 3.74
C PRO A 41 -18.71 10.11 3.07
N ALA A 42 -18.10 11.00 2.28
CA ALA A 42 -16.75 10.81 1.75
C ALA A 42 -15.72 10.63 2.88
N ARG A 43 -14.83 9.66 2.73
CA ARG A 43 -13.96 9.18 3.80
C ARG A 43 -12.70 8.52 3.25
N TYR A 44 -11.69 8.39 4.10
CA TYR A 44 -10.47 7.64 3.83
C TYR A 44 -10.01 6.92 5.10
N LYS A 45 -9.08 5.97 4.97
CA LYS A 45 -8.57 5.12 6.06
C LYS A 45 -9.70 4.39 6.82
N HIS A 46 -10.80 4.10 6.13
CA HIS A 46 -11.82 3.15 6.56
C HIS A 46 -11.36 1.73 6.26
N ALA A 47 -12.02 0.74 6.85
CA ALA A 47 -11.86 -0.64 6.46
C ALA A 47 -13.07 -1.07 5.62
N ALA A 48 -12.85 -1.90 4.60
CA ALA A 48 -13.93 -2.45 3.80
C ALA A 48 -13.70 -3.93 3.48
N VAL A 49 -14.79 -4.67 3.37
CA VAL A 49 -14.77 -6.08 2.97
C VAL A 49 -16.05 -6.40 2.20
N ALA A 50 -15.93 -7.17 1.13
CA ALA A 50 -17.07 -7.74 0.44
C ALA A 50 -17.40 -9.09 1.06
N VAL A 51 -18.67 -9.28 1.39
CA VAL A 51 -19.22 -10.55 1.87
C VAL A 51 -20.45 -10.81 1.02
N ASP A 52 -20.45 -11.95 0.33
CA ASP A 52 -21.41 -12.25 -0.73
C ASP A 52 -21.46 -11.11 -1.77
N GLU A 53 -22.65 -10.58 -2.06
CA GLU A 53 -22.88 -9.50 -3.02
C GLU A 53 -22.92 -8.11 -2.35
N LYS A 54 -22.38 -7.98 -1.12
CA LYS A 54 -22.45 -6.73 -0.33
C LYS A 54 -21.07 -6.25 0.09
N LEU A 55 -20.80 -4.99 -0.15
CA LEU A 55 -19.62 -4.29 0.37
C LEU A 55 -19.95 -3.63 1.71
N TYR A 56 -19.27 -4.04 2.76
CA TYR A 56 -19.34 -3.45 4.10
C TYR A 56 -18.18 -2.47 4.26
N VAL A 57 -18.49 -1.22 4.61
CA VAL A 57 -17.52 -0.16 4.89
C VAL A 57 -17.69 0.31 6.32
N VAL A 58 -16.61 0.26 7.10
CA VAL A 58 -16.65 0.59 8.52
C VAL A 58 -15.68 1.71 8.87
N GLY A 59 -16.20 2.72 9.58
CA GLY A 59 -15.44 3.82 10.13
C GLY A 59 -14.72 4.67 9.07
N GLY A 60 -13.47 5.02 9.36
CA GLY A 60 -12.64 5.93 8.58
C GLY A 60 -12.62 7.35 9.15
N SER A 61 -11.99 8.24 8.39
CA SER A 61 -11.80 9.64 8.77
C SER A 61 -12.38 10.59 7.73
N ARG A 62 -12.86 11.74 8.20
CA ARG A 62 -13.23 12.87 7.36
C ARG A 62 -13.05 14.17 8.13
N ASN A 63 -12.34 15.13 7.56
CA ASN A 63 -12.14 16.47 8.15
C ASN A 63 -11.63 16.41 9.61
N GLY A 64 -10.66 15.51 9.88
CA GLY A 64 -10.09 15.31 11.21
C GLY A 64 -11.03 14.62 12.22
N ARG A 65 -12.18 14.10 11.78
CA ARG A 65 -13.12 13.35 12.63
C ARG A 65 -13.14 11.88 12.22
N TYR A 66 -13.06 11.00 13.20
CA TYR A 66 -13.31 9.58 13.02
C TYR A 66 -14.81 9.31 12.88
N LEU A 67 -15.14 8.28 12.11
CA LEU A 67 -16.50 7.82 11.86
C LEU A 67 -16.72 6.47 12.56
N SER A 68 -17.94 6.23 13.03
CA SER A 68 -18.36 5.00 13.74
C SER A 68 -19.44 4.21 12.98
N ASP A 69 -19.84 4.68 11.80
CA ASP A 69 -20.92 4.09 11.03
C ASP A 69 -20.46 2.86 10.24
N VAL A 70 -21.42 1.96 10.02
CA VAL A 70 -21.29 0.81 9.12
C VAL A 70 -22.22 1.04 7.92
N GLN A 71 -21.61 1.10 6.75
CA GLN A 71 -22.26 1.39 5.49
C GLN A 71 -22.24 0.13 4.64
N VAL A 72 -23.37 -0.21 4.03
CA VAL A 72 -23.53 -1.41 3.23
C VAL A 72 -23.95 -0.99 1.83
N PHE A 73 -23.14 -1.38 0.85
CA PHE A 73 -23.43 -1.20 -0.55
C PHE A 73 -23.79 -2.54 -1.17
N ASP A 74 -25.03 -2.67 -1.63
CA ASP A 74 -25.49 -3.83 -2.36
C ASP A 74 -24.98 -3.74 -3.80
N LEU A 75 -24.10 -4.67 -4.20
CA LEU A 75 -23.41 -4.60 -5.48
C LEU A 75 -24.31 -4.93 -6.66
N LYS A 76 -25.42 -5.64 -6.44
CA LYS A 76 -26.36 -6.03 -7.49
C LYS A 76 -27.29 -4.87 -7.83
N SER A 77 -27.91 -4.29 -6.81
CA SER A 77 -28.86 -3.17 -6.94
C SER A 77 -28.19 -1.79 -6.97
N LEU A 78 -26.90 -1.68 -6.62
CA LEU A 78 -26.13 -0.43 -6.50
C LEU A 78 -26.77 0.56 -5.50
N VAL A 79 -27.33 0.03 -4.41
CA VAL A 79 -28.01 0.80 -3.36
C VAL A 79 -27.15 0.85 -2.10
N TRP A 80 -26.96 2.06 -1.57
CA TRP A 80 -26.39 2.27 -0.24
C TRP A 80 -27.46 2.19 0.86
N SER A 81 -27.12 1.50 1.93
CA SER A 81 -27.87 1.46 3.18
C SER A 81 -26.94 1.58 4.38
N ASN A 82 -27.50 1.90 5.54
CA ASN A 82 -26.77 1.96 6.79
C ASN A 82 -27.15 0.76 7.67
N LEU A 83 -26.15 -0.01 8.11
CA LEU A 83 -26.39 -1.12 9.02
C LEU A 83 -26.54 -0.61 10.45
N LYS A 84 -27.73 -0.82 11.03
CA LYS A 84 -28.01 -0.50 12.43
C LYS A 84 -27.58 -1.65 13.32
N LEU A 85 -26.50 -1.43 14.06
CA LEU A 85 -25.97 -2.39 15.01
C LEU A 85 -26.70 -2.32 16.35
N LYS A 86 -26.72 -3.45 17.05
CA LYS A 86 -27.20 -3.58 18.41
C LYS A 86 -26.01 -3.89 19.33
N PRO A 87 -25.91 -3.25 20.50
CA PRO A 87 -24.86 -3.57 21.46
C PRO A 87 -25.05 -5.00 21.98
N ASN A 88 -23.95 -5.70 22.23
CA ASN A 88 -24.01 -6.95 22.99
C ASN A 88 -24.37 -6.65 24.46
N ALA A 89 -25.54 -7.11 24.91
CA ALA A 89 -26.15 -6.72 26.19
C ALA A 89 -25.45 -7.30 27.42
N ASP A 90 -24.63 -8.34 27.27
CA ASP A 90 -24.07 -9.10 28.40
C ASP A 90 -22.89 -8.44 29.13
N LYS A 91 -22.45 -7.23 28.74
CA LYS A 91 -21.22 -6.61 29.29
C LYS A 91 -21.23 -5.09 29.50
N PHE A 92 -22.39 -4.46 29.72
CA PHE A 92 -22.43 -3.00 29.98
C PHE A 92 -22.49 -2.69 31.49
N GLU A 93 -21.35 -2.31 32.07
CA GLU A 93 -21.35 -1.39 33.21
C GLU A 93 -21.55 0.03 32.69
N GLU A 94 -22.47 0.76 33.34
CA GLU A 94 -22.88 2.13 33.03
C GLU A 94 -21.67 3.07 32.88
N THR A 95 -21.38 3.49 31.65
CA THR A 95 -20.62 4.71 31.39
C THR A 95 -21.22 5.48 30.23
N ASP A 96 -21.39 6.78 30.47
CA ASP A 96 -22.05 7.76 29.61
C ASP A 96 -21.55 7.78 28.14
N SER A 97 -22.52 7.96 27.23
CA SER A 97 -22.42 8.06 25.76
C SER A 97 -22.18 6.74 24.98
N LEU A 98 -23.30 6.10 24.60
CA LEU A 98 -23.41 4.88 23.79
C LEU A 98 -22.94 5.06 22.33
N ASP A 99 -21.63 5.08 22.09
CA ASP A 99 -21.10 4.72 20.77
C ASP A 99 -20.96 3.19 20.71
N ILE A 100 -22.00 2.51 20.21
CA ILE A 100 -22.11 1.04 20.06
C ILE A 100 -20.87 0.44 19.34
N LEU A 101 -20.32 1.19 18.37
CA LEU A 101 -19.02 0.96 17.76
C LEU A 101 -18.18 2.25 17.93
N PRO A 102 -16.94 2.21 18.45
CA PRO A 102 -16.14 3.41 18.59
C PRO A 102 -15.79 4.00 17.23
N ALA A 103 -15.77 5.34 17.14
CA ALA A 103 -15.31 6.03 15.94
C ALA A 103 -13.83 5.75 15.69
N ILE A 104 -13.50 5.15 14.54
CA ILE A 104 -12.20 4.50 14.31
C ILE A 104 -11.66 4.70 12.89
N SER A 105 -10.34 4.79 12.74
CA SER A 105 -9.67 4.99 11.44
C SER A 105 -8.30 4.31 11.40
N GLY A 106 -7.85 3.87 10.22
CA GLY A 106 -6.57 3.17 10.05
C GLY A 106 -6.56 1.78 10.69
N HIS A 107 -7.75 1.19 10.86
CA HIS A 107 -7.96 -0.20 11.27
C HIS A 107 -8.08 -1.09 10.04
N ASN A 108 -7.99 -2.39 10.24
CA ASN A 108 -8.29 -3.39 9.22
C ASN A 108 -9.57 -4.13 9.57
N VAL A 109 -10.20 -4.73 8.56
CA VAL A 109 -11.35 -5.64 8.75
C VAL A 109 -11.05 -6.97 8.06
N VAL A 110 -11.36 -8.06 8.74
CA VAL A 110 -11.32 -9.41 8.17
C VAL A 110 -12.69 -10.07 8.33
N ASN A 111 -13.15 -10.77 7.30
CA ASN A 111 -14.32 -11.64 7.41
C ASN A 111 -13.86 -13.03 7.88
N TRP A 112 -14.52 -13.57 8.91
CA TRP A 112 -14.36 -14.97 9.32
C TRP A 112 -15.70 -15.56 9.76
N GLY A 113 -16.21 -16.50 8.96
CA GLY A 113 -17.56 -17.02 9.11
C GLY A 113 -18.60 -15.90 8.96
N ASN A 114 -19.54 -15.81 9.90
CA ASN A 114 -20.59 -14.79 9.90
C ASN A 114 -20.19 -13.48 10.60
N LYS A 115 -18.91 -13.32 10.97
CA LYS A 115 -18.44 -12.14 11.72
C LYS A 115 -17.41 -11.36 10.93
N LEU A 116 -17.48 -10.04 11.04
CA LEU A 116 -16.41 -9.14 10.68
C LEU A 116 -15.61 -8.79 11.92
N PHE A 117 -14.29 -8.97 11.87
CA PHE A 117 -13.39 -8.56 12.95
C PHE A 117 -12.65 -7.30 12.54
N LEU A 118 -12.79 -6.23 13.34
CA LEU A 118 -12.04 -5.00 13.17
C LEU A 118 -10.85 -5.02 14.10
N ILE A 119 -9.66 -4.78 13.55
CA ILE A 119 -8.40 -4.96 14.26
C ILE A 119 -7.64 -3.63 14.29
N GLY A 120 -7.34 -3.17 15.51
CA GLY A 120 -6.55 -1.97 15.77
C GLY A 120 -7.20 -0.70 15.25
N GLY A 121 -6.38 0.25 14.79
CA GLY A 121 -6.77 1.59 14.38
C GLY A 121 -6.74 2.61 15.50
N HIS A 122 -6.92 3.87 15.10
CA HIS A 122 -6.97 5.01 15.99
C HIS A 122 -8.42 5.38 16.29
N SER A 123 -8.70 5.61 17.57
CA SER A 123 -9.97 6.13 18.04
C SER A 123 -9.73 7.33 18.96
N LYS A 124 -10.79 8.07 19.33
CA LYS A 124 -10.66 9.14 20.33
C LYS A 124 -10.26 8.61 21.71
N LYS A 125 -10.72 7.40 22.06
CA LYS A 125 -10.37 6.74 23.32
C LYS A 125 -8.98 6.14 23.15
N VAL A 126 -8.03 6.65 23.92
CA VAL A 126 -6.64 6.18 23.86
C VAL A 126 -6.56 4.79 24.49
N ALA A 127 -6.25 3.79 23.67
CA ALA A 127 -5.93 2.44 24.11
C ALA A 127 -4.40 2.25 24.13
N ASN A 128 -3.90 1.47 25.09
CA ASN A 128 -2.48 1.07 25.12
C ASN A 128 -2.23 -0.22 24.35
N LYS A 129 -3.25 -1.08 24.25
CA LYS A 129 -3.23 -2.38 23.58
C LYS A 129 -4.12 -2.32 22.34
N ILE A 130 -3.79 -3.13 21.34
CA ILE A 130 -4.65 -3.29 20.17
C ILE A 130 -6.03 -3.80 20.61
N THR A 131 -7.08 -3.24 20.01
CA THR A 131 -8.45 -3.68 20.26
C THR A 131 -8.92 -4.54 19.09
N VAL A 132 -9.68 -5.59 19.41
CA VAL A 132 -10.40 -6.39 18.42
C VAL A 132 -11.89 -6.19 18.68
N LEU A 133 -12.62 -5.75 17.66
CA LEU A 133 -14.08 -5.61 17.69
C LEU A 133 -14.68 -6.66 16.75
N PHE A 134 -15.90 -7.08 17.01
CA PHE A 134 -16.66 -7.90 16.07
C PHE A 134 -17.97 -7.23 15.67
N ILE A 135 -18.43 -7.53 14.45
CA ILE A 135 -19.79 -7.29 13.97
C ILE A 135 -20.32 -8.64 13.46
N ASP A 136 -21.43 -9.10 14.02
CA ASP A 136 -22.14 -10.28 13.58
C ASP A 136 -23.15 -9.92 12.48
N LEU A 137 -23.01 -10.53 11.30
CA LEU A 137 -23.78 -10.14 10.12
C LEU A 137 -25.21 -10.68 10.11
N GLU A 138 -25.54 -11.67 10.94
CA GLU A 138 -26.90 -12.25 11.02
C GLU A 138 -27.71 -11.59 12.12
N THR A 139 -27.12 -11.45 13.31
CA THR A 139 -27.79 -10.88 14.49
C THR A 139 -27.67 -9.36 14.56
N HIS A 140 -26.75 -8.78 13.80
CA HIS A 140 -26.34 -7.37 13.84
C HIS A 140 -25.81 -6.93 15.22
N LEU A 141 -25.34 -7.89 16.02
CA LEU A 141 -24.68 -7.60 17.30
C LEU A 141 -23.23 -7.18 17.06
N CYS A 142 -22.75 -6.24 17.85
CA CYS A 142 -21.33 -5.91 17.87
C CYS A 142 -20.80 -5.71 19.30
N GLY A 143 -19.48 -5.77 19.42
CA GLY A 143 -18.82 -5.55 20.70
C GLY A 143 -17.32 -5.74 20.63
N VAL A 144 -16.68 -5.59 21.79
CA VAL A 144 -15.25 -5.87 21.97
C VAL A 144 -15.06 -7.37 22.16
N VAL A 145 -14.09 -7.94 21.45
CA VAL A 145 -13.63 -9.30 21.67
C VAL A 145 -12.57 -9.29 22.78
N GLU A 146 -12.77 -10.09 23.81
CA GLU A 146 -11.73 -10.32 24.81
C GLU A 146 -10.63 -11.16 24.19
N THR A 147 -9.41 -10.61 24.20
CA THR A 147 -8.23 -11.30 23.71
C THR A 147 -7.20 -11.46 24.82
N SER A 148 -6.41 -12.51 24.73
CA SER A 148 -5.38 -12.84 25.73
C SER A 148 -4.03 -13.15 25.07
N GLY A 149 -3.02 -13.53 25.85
CA GLY A 149 -1.67 -13.79 25.35
C GLY A 149 -0.81 -12.53 25.21
N LYS A 150 0.11 -12.52 24.23
CA LYS A 150 1.02 -11.40 23.96
C LYS A 150 0.33 -10.32 23.14
N VAL A 151 -0.58 -9.59 23.78
CA VAL A 151 -1.39 -8.57 23.09
C VAL A 151 -0.51 -7.42 22.60
N PRO A 152 -0.53 -7.08 21.28
CA PRO A 152 0.28 -6.01 20.73
C PRO A 152 -0.13 -4.62 21.27
N VAL A 153 0.78 -3.65 21.12
CA VAL A 153 0.45 -2.24 21.34
C VAL A 153 -0.62 -1.74 20.37
N ALA A 154 -1.43 -0.79 20.82
CA ALA A 154 -2.39 -0.10 19.96
C ALA A 154 -1.68 0.58 18.79
N ARG A 155 -2.20 0.36 17.57
CA ARG A 155 -1.54 0.75 16.33
C ARG A 155 -2.55 1.01 15.21
N GLY A 156 -2.22 1.88 14.26
CA GLY A 156 -2.96 2.06 13.02
C GLY A 156 -2.04 2.06 11.80
N GLY A 157 -2.61 1.92 10.60
CA GLY A 157 -1.85 1.79 9.36
C GLY A 157 -1.00 0.52 9.28
N HIS A 158 -1.29 -0.47 10.12
CA HIS A 158 -0.73 -1.82 10.03
C HIS A 158 -1.46 -2.60 8.93
N SER A 159 -0.90 -3.71 8.48
CA SER A 159 -1.64 -4.70 7.70
C SER A 159 -2.21 -5.79 8.61
N ALA A 160 -3.34 -6.38 8.23
CA ALA A 160 -3.91 -7.57 8.87
C ALA A 160 -4.36 -8.56 7.80
N THR A 161 -3.71 -9.72 7.71
CA THR A 161 -3.93 -10.71 6.66
C THR A 161 -4.44 -12.01 7.26
N LEU A 162 -5.59 -12.50 6.79
CA LEU A 162 -6.15 -13.78 7.22
C LEU A 162 -5.43 -14.95 6.50
N VAL A 163 -4.99 -15.94 7.27
CA VAL A 163 -4.38 -17.19 6.81
C VAL A 163 -4.99 -18.35 7.60
N GLY A 164 -5.87 -19.14 6.97
CA GLY A 164 -6.69 -20.12 7.68
C GLY A 164 -7.56 -19.44 8.76
N SER A 165 -7.44 -19.88 10.01
CA SER A 165 -8.10 -19.27 11.19
C SER A 165 -7.22 -18.25 11.93
N ARG A 166 -6.11 -17.80 11.35
CA ARG A 166 -5.16 -16.88 11.99
C ARG A 166 -5.07 -15.56 11.25
N VAL A 167 -5.01 -14.45 11.98
CA VAL A 167 -4.75 -13.12 11.42
C VAL A 167 -3.33 -12.70 11.73
N ILE A 168 -2.55 -12.44 10.69
CA ILE A 168 -1.18 -11.95 10.81
C ILE A 168 -1.20 -10.42 10.70
N VAL A 169 -0.71 -9.76 11.75
CA VAL A 169 -0.57 -8.31 11.84
C VAL A 169 0.90 -7.93 11.68
N PHE A 170 1.19 -7.00 10.77
CA PHE A 170 2.54 -6.48 10.56
C PHE A 170 2.59 -4.95 10.60
N GLY A 171 3.59 -4.43 11.32
CA GLY A 171 3.96 -3.02 11.33
C GLY A 171 2.89 -2.07 11.87
N GLY A 172 2.81 -0.88 11.28
CA GLY A 172 1.93 0.22 11.70
C GLY A 172 2.63 1.28 12.54
N GLU A 173 1.85 2.23 13.05
CA GLU A 173 2.31 3.31 13.93
C GLU A 173 1.52 3.28 15.25
N ASP A 174 2.24 3.35 16.38
CA ASP A 174 1.61 3.47 17.70
C ASP A 174 1.28 4.92 18.09
N LYS A 175 0.58 5.10 19.22
CA LYS A 175 0.18 6.43 19.71
C LYS A 175 1.34 7.40 19.97
N SER A 176 2.56 6.88 20.18
CA SER A 176 3.77 7.67 20.40
C SER A 176 4.48 7.98 19.08
N ARG A 177 3.83 7.73 17.94
CA ARG A 177 4.38 7.86 16.59
C ARG A 177 5.59 6.97 16.34
N ARG A 178 5.71 5.88 17.09
CA ARG A 178 6.75 4.90 16.82
C ARG A 178 6.25 3.97 15.72
N LEU A 179 7.02 3.93 14.64
CA LEU A 179 6.82 2.99 13.55
C LEU A 179 7.26 1.59 13.98
N LEU A 180 6.52 0.59 13.51
CA LEU A 180 6.67 -0.80 13.92
C LEU A 180 7.02 -1.68 12.69
N ASN A 181 7.68 -2.80 12.94
CA ASN A 181 7.95 -3.89 11.98
C ASN A 181 7.87 -5.27 12.65
N ASP A 182 7.14 -5.35 13.75
CA ASP A 182 6.86 -6.58 14.49
C ASP A 182 5.77 -7.40 13.76
N VAL A 183 5.79 -8.72 14.00
CA VAL A 183 4.78 -9.66 13.50
C VAL A 183 4.01 -10.22 14.69
N PHE A 184 2.69 -10.09 14.65
CA PHE A 184 1.79 -10.67 15.62
C PHE A 184 0.77 -11.57 14.93
N VAL A 185 0.36 -12.62 15.62
CA VAL A 185 -0.65 -13.56 15.13
C VAL A 185 -1.78 -13.61 16.13
N LEU A 186 -3.00 -13.34 15.66
CA LEU A 186 -4.23 -13.59 16.39
C LEU A 186 -4.84 -14.90 15.90
N ASP A 187 -4.98 -15.87 16.79
CA ASP A 187 -5.77 -17.06 16.53
C ASP A 187 -7.25 -16.73 16.76
N LEU A 188 -8.09 -16.87 15.72
CA LEU A 188 -9.52 -16.52 15.79
C LEU A 188 -10.37 -17.61 16.48
N GLU A 189 -9.86 -18.83 16.65
CA GLU A 189 -10.57 -19.88 17.37
C GLU A 189 -10.44 -19.69 18.88
N THR A 190 -9.26 -19.30 19.35
CA THR A 190 -8.95 -19.13 20.78
C THR A 190 -8.97 -17.67 21.24
N MET A 191 -8.97 -16.71 20.30
CA MET A 191 -8.80 -15.27 20.56
C MET A 191 -7.51 -14.94 21.34
N THR A 192 -6.44 -15.71 21.09
CA THR A 192 -5.13 -15.51 21.71
C THR A 192 -4.13 -14.88 20.74
N TRP A 193 -3.39 -13.88 21.24
CA TRP A 193 -2.27 -13.27 20.53
C TRP A 193 -0.96 -13.97 20.85
N ASP A 194 -0.14 -14.15 19.82
CA ASP A 194 1.28 -14.44 19.97
C ASP A 194 2.13 -13.45 19.16
N MET A 195 3.36 -13.25 19.61
CA MET A 195 4.37 -12.48 18.91
C MET A 195 5.30 -13.46 18.22
N VAL A 196 5.50 -13.27 16.92
CA VAL A 196 6.38 -14.13 16.14
C VAL A 196 7.63 -13.37 15.76
N GLU A 197 8.79 -13.94 16.09
CA GLU A 197 10.08 -13.39 15.73
C GLU A 197 10.53 -14.02 14.42
N GLY A 198 10.63 -13.21 13.37
CA GLY A 198 11.23 -13.62 12.12
C GLY A 198 12.76 -13.58 12.21
N THR A 199 13.43 -14.47 11.49
CA THR A 199 14.88 -14.42 11.30
C THR A 199 15.22 -13.69 9.99
N GLN A 200 16.51 -13.48 9.72
CA GLN A 200 17.01 -12.62 8.64
C GLN A 200 16.62 -11.15 8.82
N THR A 201 16.74 -10.34 7.77
CA THR A 201 16.49 -8.89 7.84
C THR A 201 15.02 -8.59 7.56
N PRO A 202 14.23 -8.16 8.56
CA PRO A 202 12.85 -7.76 8.33
C PRO A 202 12.77 -6.44 7.54
N PRO A 203 11.58 -6.10 7.01
CA PRO A 203 11.35 -4.77 6.45
C PRO A 203 11.63 -3.69 7.50
N ALA A 204 12.13 -2.54 7.07
CA ALA A 204 12.22 -1.36 7.94
C ALA A 204 10.82 -1.00 8.53
N PRO A 205 10.76 -0.46 9.77
CA PRO A 205 9.52 0.02 10.39
C PRO A 205 8.71 0.93 9.47
N ARG A 206 7.42 0.62 9.33
CA ARG A 206 6.56 1.24 8.32
C ARG A 206 5.08 1.17 8.69
N PHE A 207 4.32 2.10 8.13
CA PHE A 207 2.86 2.12 8.20
C PHE A 207 2.28 2.44 6.82
N ASP A 208 0.96 2.30 6.68
CA ASP A 208 0.20 2.51 5.45
C ASP A 208 0.75 1.69 4.26
N HIS A 209 1.26 0.49 4.54
CA HIS A 209 1.64 -0.53 3.56
C HIS A 209 0.49 -1.51 3.34
N THR A 210 0.62 -2.38 2.33
CA THR A 210 -0.31 -3.50 2.12
C THR A 210 0.42 -4.83 2.29
N ALA A 211 -0.35 -5.85 2.67
CA ALA A 211 0.12 -7.23 2.73
C ALA A 211 -0.79 -8.15 1.94
N ALA A 212 -0.24 -9.27 1.48
CA ALA A 212 -0.96 -10.36 0.83
C ALA A 212 -0.36 -11.70 1.24
N VAL A 213 -1.17 -12.75 1.24
CA VAL A 213 -0.68 -14.12 1.42
C VAL A 213 -0.74 -14.88 0.09
N HIS A 214 0.31 -15.62 -0.22
CA HIS A 214 0.38 -16.53 -1.36
C HIS A 214 0.61 -17.96 -0.88
N ALA A 215 -0.18 -18.89 -1.44
CA ALA A 215 -0.13 -20.33 -1.14
C ALA A 215 -0.18 -20.67 0.37
N GLU A 216 -0.88 -19.85 1.16
CA GLU A 216 -0.98 -19.94 2.63
C GLU A 216 0.37 -19.99 3.38
N ARG A 217 1.47 -19.66 2.69
CA ARG A 217 2.84 -19.82 3.21
C ARG A 217 3.64 -18.53 3.12
N TYR A 218 3.46 -17.74 2.08
CA TYR A 218 4.30 -16.55 1.87
C TYR A 218 3.50 -15.31 2.18
N LEU A 219 3.88 -14.57 3.22
CA LEU A 219 3.34 -13.25 3.50
C LEU A 219 4.19 -12.20 2.78
N LEU A 220 3.59 -11.53 1.80
CA LEU A 220 4.21 -10.47 1.02
C LEU A 220 3.85 -9.12 1.62
N ILE A 221 4.85 -8.25 1.82
CA ILE A 221 4.69 -6.87 2.29
C ILE A 221 5.18 -5.92 1.21
N PHE A 222 4.34 -4.97 0.80
CA PHE A 222 4.69 -4.02 -0.25
C PHE A 222 4.37 -2.57 0.13
N GLY A 223 5.34 -1.70 -0.13
CA GLY A 223 5.22 -0.26 0.02
C GLY A 223 5.15 0.21 1.48
N GLY A 224 4.36 1.25 1.71
CA GLY A 224 4.26 1.99 2.97
C GLY A 224 5.31 3.08 3.08
N CYS A 225 5.37 3.72 4.24
CA CYS A 225 6.34 4.77 4.47
C CYS A 225 6.90 4.77 5.89
N SER A 226 8.06 5.41 6.01
CA SER A 226 8.50 6.02 7.25
C SER A 226 8.07 7.49 7.29
N HIS A 227 8.48 8.22 8.32
CA HIS A 227 8.24 9.66 8.41
C HIS A 227 8.86 10.48 7.27
N SER A 228 9.86 9.94 6.57
CA SER A 228 10.64 10.67 5.56
C SER A 228 10.76 9.96 4.21
N ILE A 229 10.47 8.66 4.15
CA ILE A 229 10.74 7.83 2.98
C ILE A 229 9.50 7.00 2.66
N PHE A 230 9.08 7.04 1.40
CA PHE A 230 8.11 6.10 0.84
C PHE A 230 8.85 4.90 0.27
N PHE A 231 8.32 3.71 0.46
CA PHE A 231 8.91 2.46 0.01
C PHE A 231 8.21 1.95 -1.25
N ASN A 232 8.98 1.27 -2.11
CA ASN A 232 8.50 0.45 -3.24
C ASN A 232 9.08 -0.97 -3.19
N ASN A 233 9.72 -1.35 -2.08
CA ASN A 233 10.29 -2.68 -1.92
C ASN A 233 9.20 -3.71 -1.59
N LEU A 234 9.41 -4.93 -2.09
CA LEU A 234 8.64 -6.12 -1.76
C LEU A 234 9.47 -6.97 -0.80
N HIS A 235 8.91 -7.30 0.35
CA HIS A 235 9.48 -8.27 1.29
C HIS A 235 8.59 -9.49 1.39
N VAL A 236 9.18 -10.64 1.67
CA VAL A 236 8.47 -11.91 1.85
C VAL A 236 8.90 -12.54 3.16
N LEU A 237 7.93 -12.91 3.98
CA LEU A 237 8.10 -13.78 5.14
C LEU A 237 7.57 -15.17 4.78
N ASP A 238 8.43 -16.18 4.83
CA ASP A 238 7.99 -17.57 4.77
C ASP A 238 7.41 -17.95 6.14
N LEU A 239 6.10 -18.17 6.20
CA LEU A 239 5.36 -18.48 7.43
C LEU A 239 5.67 -19.89 7.99
N GLN A 240 6.34 -20.73 7.22
CA GLN A 240 6.78 -22.05 7.67
C GLN A 240 8.14 -21.98 8.35
N THR A 241 9.10 -21.25 7.76
CA THR A 241 10.46 -21.13 8.30
C THR A 241 10.65 -19.90 9.18
N MET A 242 9.69 -18.96 9.14
CA MET A 242 9.76 -17.62 9.74
C MET A 242 10.98 -16.82 9.27
N GLU A 243 11.42 -17.01 8.02
CA GLU A 243 12.56 -16.29 7.45
C GLU A 243 12.11 -15.14 6.55
N TRP A 244 12.67 -13.95 6.78
CA TRP A 244 12.49 -12.80 5.89
C TRP A 244 13.42 -12.87 4.68
N SER A 245 12.90 -12.45 3.53
CA SER A 245 13.68 -12.26 2.32
C SER A 245 13.19 -11.04 1.54
N GLN A 246 14.05 -10.54 0.66
CA GLN A 246 13.71 -9.52 -0.33
C GLN A 246 13.99 -10.11 -1.70
N PRO A 247 13.00 -10.76 -2.35
CA PRO A 247 13.25 -11.45 -3.59
C PRO A 247 13.47 -10.47 -4.75
N LEU A 248 14.16 -10.94 -5.78
CA LEU A 248 14.29 -10.19 -7.04
C LEU A 248 12.94 -10.17 -7.76
N VAL A 249 12.42 -8.97 -7.99
CA VAL A 249 11.18 -8.75 -8.74
C VAL A 249 11.50 -8.40 -10.20
N GLN A 250 10.58 -8.74 -11.09
CA GLN A 250 10.67 -8.50 -12.53
C GLN A 250 9.50 -7.65 -13.01
N GLY A 251 9.54 -7.22 -14.27
CA GLY A 251 8.45 -6.49 -14.90
C GLY A 251 8.58 -4.98 -14.75
N ASP A 252 7.43 -4.30 -14.67
CA ASP A 252 7.37 -2.84 -14.71
C ASP A 252 7.99 -2.19 -13.45
N LEU A 253 8.49 -0.97 -13.62
CA LEU A 253 9.01 -0.18 -12.52
C LEU A 253 7.86 0.29 -11.63
N VAL A 254 7.94 -0.06 -10.35
CA VAL A 254 6.93 0.30 -9.37
C VAL A 254 7.36 1.52 -8.56
N THR A 255 6.50 2.53 -8.55
CA THR A 255 6.70 3.76 -7.78
C THR A 255 6.51 3.52 -6.28
N ALA A 256 7.22 4.30 -5.47
CA ALA A 256 7.08 4.28 -4.02
C ALA A 256 5.73 4.85 -3.61
N ARG A 257 5.05 4.17 -2.69
CA ARG A 257 3.69 4.53 -2.29
C ARG A 257 3.35 4.10 -0.88
N ALA A 258 2.52 4.90 -0.22
CA ALA A 258 1.83 4.55 1.01
C ALA A 258 0.34 4.88 0.88
N GLY A 259 -0.48 4.23 1.71
CA GLY A 259 -1.93 4.42 1.74
C GLY A 259 -2.66 3.77 0.57
N HIS A 260 -1.99 2.93 -0.21
CA HIS A 260 -2.61 2.10 -1.23
C HIS A 260 -3.38 0.95 -0.58
N ALA A 261 -4.31 0.37 -1.35
CA ALA A 261 -5.02 -0.84 -0.95
C ALA A 261 -4.65 -1.99 -1.88
N GLY A 262 -4.72 -3.22 -1.36
CA GLY A 262 -4.38 -4.42 -2.10
C GLY A 262 -5.39 -5.55 -1.89
N ILE A 263 -5.65 -6.33 -2.93
CA ILE A 263 -6.51 -7.51 -2.86
C ILE A 263 -5.97 -8.63 -3.76
N THR A 264 -6.01 -9.85 -3.25
CA THR A 264 -5.57 -11.05 -3.99
C THR A 264 -6.74 -11.67 -4.72
N ILE A 265 -6.50 -12.05 -5.97
CA ILE A 265 -7.37 -12.91 -6.77
C ILE A 265 -6.47 -13.94 -7.44
N ASP A 266 -6.67 -15.21 -7.09
CA ASP A 266 -5.82 -16.31 -7.52
C ASP A 266 -4.33 -16.01 -7.25
N GLU A 267 -3.52 -16.07 -8.30
CA GLU A 267 -2.08 -15.83 -8.31
C GLU A 267 -1.69 -14.35 -8.35
N ASN A 268 -2.66 -13.45 -8.43
CA ASN A 268 -2.43 -12.04 -8.72
C ASN A 268 -2.83 -11.15 -7.54
N TRP A 269 -1.92 -10.27 -7.15
CA TRP A 269 -2.17 -9.24 -6.16
C TRP A 269 -2.37 -7.89 -6.85
N TYR A 270 -3.60 -7.37 -6.78
CA TYR A 270 -3.98 -6.09 -7.36
C TYR A 270 -3.79 -4.99 -6.32
N ILE A 271 -3.10 -3.92 -6.69
CA ILE A 271 -2.79 -2.78 -5.83
C ILE A 271 -3.29 -1.49 -6.48
N VAL A 272 -4.06 -0.70 -5.72
CA VAL A 272 -4.73 0.50 -6.20
C VAL A 272 -4.42 1.69 -5.30
N GLY A 273 -4.14 2.83 -5.93
CA GLY A 273 -3.95 4.11 -5.28
C GLY A 273 -2.65 4.19 -4.47
N GLY A 274 -2.74 4.90 -3.35
CA GLY A 274 -1.62 5.38 -2.57
C GLY A 274 -0.92 6.56 -3.22
N GLY A 275 0.27 6.87 -2.72
CA GLY A 275 1.09 7.94 -3.27
C GLY A 275 2.26 8.30 -2.38
N ASP A 276 2.88 9.42 -2.71
CA ASP A 276 3.88 10.09 -1.90
C ASP A 276 3.40 11.49 -1.48
N ASN A 277 4.29 12.27 -0.87
CA ASN A 277 3.98 13.66 -0.48
C ASN A 277 3.72 14.61 -1.66
N LYS A 278 3.96 14.19 -2.91
CA LYS A 278 3.84 15.03 -4.11
C LYS A 278 2.58 14.70 -4.90
N SER A 279 2.29 13.42 -5.09
CA SER A 279 1.19 12.96 -5.93
C SER A 279 0.68 11.57 -5.56
N GLY A 280 -0.62 11.36 -5.76
CA GLY A 280 -1.21 10.02 -5.76
C GLY A 280 -0.71 9.20 -6.97
N CYS A 281 -0.65 7.88 -6.80
CA CYS A 281 -0.30 6.93 -7.85
C CYS A 281 -1.53 6.63 -8.73
N PRO A 282 -1.56 7.04 -10.01
CA PRO A 282 -2.67 6.74 -10.91
C PRO A 282 -2.71 5.29 -11.40
N GLU A 283 -1.60 4.57 -11.31
CA GLU A 283 -1.47 3.22 -11.81
C GLU A 283 -2.12 2.19 -10.86
N THR A 284 -2.91 1.29 -11.43
CA THR A 284 -3.31 0.04 -10.81
C THR A 284 -2.28 -1.02 -11.15
N LEU A 285 -1.58 -1.50 -10.13
CA LEU A 285 -0.52 -2.48 -10.27
C LEU A 285 -1.05 -3.88 -10.05
N VAL A 286 -0.39 -4.85 -10.67
CA VAL A 286 -0.58 -6.26 -10.39
C VAL A 286 0.76 -6.95 -10.22
N LEU A 287 0.94 -7.63 -9.09
CA LEU A 287 2.01 -8.60 -8.90
C LEU A 287 1.48 -10.01 -9.15
N ASN A 288 2.05 -10.73 -10.10
CA ASN A 288 1.92 -12.18 -10.12
C ASN A 288 2.80 -12.77 -9.01
N MET A 289 2.20 -13.32 -7.96
CA MET A 289 2.91 -13.68 -6.72
C MET A 289 3.82 -14.90 -6.89
N SER A 290 3.45 -15.87 -7.74
CA SER A 290 4.30 -17.05 -8.01
C SER A 290 5.51 -16.73 -8.89
N LYS A 291 5.38 -15.80 -9.85
CA LYS A 291 6.48 -15.40 -10.76
C LYS A 291 7.25 -14.17 -10.28
N LEU A 292 6.72 -13.44 -9.30
CA LEU A 292 7.24 -12.16 -8.82
C LEU A 292 7.42 -11.13 -9.95
N VAL A 293 6.44 -11.07 -10.86
CA VAL A 293 6.41 -10.14 -12.00
C VAL A 293 5.35 -9.06 -11.75
N TRP A 294 5.80 -7.82 -11.71
CA TRP A 294 4.94 -6.63 -11.70
C TRP A 294 4.45 -6.30 -13.11
N SER A 295 3.22 -5.81 -13.18
CA SER A 295 2.66 -5.22 -14.40
C SER A 295 1.75 -4.06 -14.04
N GLU A 296 1.85 -2.96 -14.77
CA GLU A 296 0.81 -1.94 -14.77
C GLU A 296 -0.41 -2.48 -15.53
N LEU A 297 -1.54 -2.58 -14.84
CA LEU A 297 -2.77 -3.06 -15.46
C LEU A 297 -3.48 -1.96 -16.24
N THR A 298 -3.60 -0.80 -15.61
CA THR A 298 -4.29 0.37 -16.15
C THR A 298 -3.88 1.59 -15.34
N SER A 299 -4.08 2.78 -15.89
CA SER A 299 -3.80 4.05 -15.23
C SER A 299 -4.96 5.01 -15.41
N VAL A 300 -5.23 5.78 -14.35
CA VAL A 300 -6.20 6.88 -14.36
C VAL A 300 -5.49 8.23 -14.51
N LYS A 301 -6.25 9.34 -14.46
CA LYS A 301 -5.66 10.68 -14.42
C LYS A 301 -5.06 10.95 -13.03
N GLN A 302 -4.04 11.80 -12.93
CA GLN A 302 -3.35 12.07 -11.65
C GLN A 302 -4.24 12.61 -10.51
N ARG A 303 -5.35 13.29 -10.82
CA ARG A 303 -6.30 13.80 -9.80
C ARG A 303 -7.58 12.98 -9.70
N ASP A 304 -7.59 11.81 -10.33
CA ASP A 304 -8.71 10.89 -10.24
C ASP A 304 -8.86 10.37 -8.80
N PRO A 305 -10.09 10.14 -8.30
CA PRO A 305 -10.31 9.58 -6.97
C PRO A 305 -9.58 8.26 -6.70
N LEU A 306 -9.24 7.47 -7.72
CA LEU A 306 -8.48 6.23 -7.58
C LEU A 306 -6.99 6.46 -7.30
N ALA A 307 -6.45 7.63 -7.66
CA ALA A 307 -5.11 8.07 -7.32
C ALA A 307 -5.11 8.73 -5.93
N SER A 308 -5.54 7.99 -4.91
CA SER A 308 -5.72 8.51 -3.54
C SER A 308 -5.17 7.58 -2.47
N GLU A 309 -4.79 8.15 -1.35
CA GLU A 309 -4.43 7.41 -0.15
C GLU A 309 -5.65 7.06 0.70
N GLY A 310 -5.57 5.95 1.41
CA GLY A 310 -6.60 5.50 2.34
C GLY A 310 -7.91 5.09 1.67
N LEU A 311 -7.90 4.76 0.37
CA LEU A 311 -9.02 4.07 -0.27
C LEU A 311 -9.06 2.60 0.17
N SER A 312 -10.16 1.90 -0.12
CA SER A 312 -10.25 0.44 0.00
C SER A 312 -10.44 -0.20 -1.36
N VAL A 313 -9.95 -1.43 -1.53
CA VAL A 313 -10.27 -2.31 -2.66
C VAL A 313 -10.72 -3.68 -2.14
N CYS A 314 -11.79 -4.22 -2.71
CA CYS A 314 -12.33 -5.54 -2.38
C CYS A 314 -12.61 -6.32 -3.66
N SER A 315 -12.59 -7.64 -3.58
CA SER A 315 -13.09 -8.53 -4.64
C SER A 315 -14.47 -9.04 -4.28
N ALA A 316 -15.37 -9.13 -5.25
CA ALA A 316 -16.70 -9.69 -5.09
C ALA A 316 -17.05 -10.56 -6.30
N ILE A 317 -17.80 -11.64 -6.07
CA ILE A 317 -18.34 -12.47 -7.14
C ILE A 317 -19.83 -12.15 -7.24
N ILE A 318 -20.27 -11.73 -8.44
CA ILE A 318 -21.65 -11.38 -8.72
C ILE A 318 -22.08 -12.20 -9.92
N ASP A 319 -23.13 -13.00 -9.76
CA ASP A 319 -23.66 -13.89 -10.81
C ASP A 319 -22.56 -14.77 -11.47
N GLY A 320 -21.56 -15.20 -10.68
CA GLY A 320 -20.45 -16.06 -11.12
C GLY A 320 -19.26 -15.33 -11.74
N GLU A 321 -19.33 -14.01 -11.90
CA GLU A 321 -18.24 -13.19 -12.44
C GLU A 321 -17.53 -12.41 -11.32
N MET A 322 -16.21 -12.28 -11.44
CA MET A 322 -15.39 -11.61 -10.43
C MET A 322 -15.17 -10.14 -10.77
N TYR A 323 -15.33 -9.28 -9.77
CA TYR A 323 -15.19 -7.84 -9.85
C TYR A 323 -14.29 -7.31 -8.75
N LEU A 324 -13.54 -6.26 -9.07
CA LEU A 324 -12.90 -5.41 -8.08
C LEU A 324 -13.75 -4.18 -7.83
N VAL A 325 -13.90 -3.82 -6.56
CA VAL A 325 -14.69 -2.68 -6.11
C VAL A 325 -13.83 -1.79 -5.23
N THR A 326 -13.79 -0.50 -5.51
CA THR A 326 -13.10 0.48 -4.66
C THR A 326 -14.05 1.52 -4.10
N PHE A 327 -13.67 2.05 -2.94
CA PHE A 327 -14.42 3.11 -2.28
C PHE A 327 -13.50 4.01 -1.45
N GLY A 328 -13.87 5.30 -1.40
CA GLY A 328 -13.24 6.28 -0.54
C GLY A 328 -11.89 6.78 -1.03
N GLY A 329 -11.09 7.27 -0.09
CA GLY A 329 -9.76 7.82 -0.32
C GLY A 329 -9.69 9.34 -0.29
N TYR A 330 -8.47 9.84 -0.19
CA TYR A 330 -8.14 11.26 -0.16
C TYR A 330 -6.94 11.60 -1.04
N ASN A 331 -7.06 12.62 -1.88
CA ASN A 331 -5.96 13.17 -2.70
C ASN A 331 -6.00 14.71 -2.73
N GLY A 332 -6.40 15.32 -1.61
CA GLY A 332 -6.79 16.72 -1.51
C GLY A 332 -8.32 16.90 -1.47
N LYS A 333 -9.07 15.94 -2.01
CA LYS A 333 -10.53 15.83 -1.88
C LYS A 333 -10.90 14.43 -1.40
N TYR A 334 -11.80 14.36 -0.42
CA TYR A 334 -12.38 13.08 0.01
C TYR A 334 -13.33 12.54 -1.07
N SER A 335 -13.24 11.25 -1.35
CA SER A 335 -14.15 10.55 -2.25
C SER A 335 -15.21 9.73 -1.49
N ASN A 336 -16.40 9.61 -2.08
CA ASN A 336 -17.40 8.59 -1.78
C ASN A 336 -17.94 7.97 -3.08
N GLU A 337 -17.15 8.03 -4.16
CA GLU A 337 -17.45 7.33 -5.40
C GLU A 337 -17.13 5.85 -5.26
N VAL A 338 -17.92 5.03 -5.96
CA VAL A 338 -17.70 3.59 -6.07
C VAL A 338 -17.21 3.33 -7.48
N PHE A 339 -16.03 2.73 -7.62
CA PHE A 339 -15.56 2.25 -8.91
C PHE A 339 -15.58 0.74 -8.93
N ILE A 340 -15.99 0.19 -10.06
CA ILE A 340 -15.96 -1.24 -10.32
C ILE A 340 -15.07 -1.50 -11.53
N MET A 341 -14.27 -2.56 -11.46
CA MET A 341 -13.48 -3.07 -12.57
C MET A 341 -13.74 -4.56 -12.71
N LYS A 342 -13.92 -5.01 -13.95
CA LYS A 342 -13.95 -6.43 -14.30
C LYS A 342 -12.54 -6.85 -14.72
N PRO A 343 -11.78 -7.63 -13.94
CA PRO A 343 -10.44 -8.03 -14.35
C PRO A 343 -10.53 -9.01 -15.51
N LYS A 344 -9.62 -8.88 -16.48
CA LYS A 344 -9.50 -9.88 -17.53
C LYS A 344 -9.07 -11.22 -16.94
N PRO A 345 -9.68 -12.35 -17.33
CA PRO A 345 -9.18 -13.67 -16.97
C PRO A 345 -7.73 -13.80 -17.41
N ARG A 346 -6.83 -14.07 -16.46
CA ARG A 346 -5.41 -14.30 -16.74
C ARG A 346 -5.17 -15.78 -16.62
N ASP A 347 -4.85 -16.44 -17.73
CA ASP A 347 -4.49 -17.85 -17.74
C ASP A 347 -3.39 -18.13 -16.70
N SER A 348 -3.70 -19.01 -15.76
CA SER A 348 -2.77 -19.62 -14.81
C SER A 348 -1.84 -20.64 -15.50
N SER A 349 -1.98 -20.85 -16.81
CA SER A 349 -1.17 -21.78 -17.58
C SER A 349 -0.21 -21.09 -18.57
N ARG A 350 1.08 -21.40 -18.38
CA ARG A 350 2.25 -21.17 -19.24
C ARG A 350 2.96 -19.80 -19.14
N PRO A 351 4.29 -19.79 -18.98
CA PRO A 351 5.09 -18.57 -19.12
C PRO A 351 4.97 -18.05 -20.55
N LYS A 352 4.64 -16.76 -20.70
CA LYS A 352 4.67 -16.06 -21.99
C LYS A 352 6.11 -15.78 -22.44
N ILE A 353 6.90 -16.84 -22.62
CA ILE A 353 8.21 -16.77 -23.29
C ILE A 353 8.05 -16.74 -24.83
N PHE A 354 6.84 -16.89 -25.36
CA PHE A 354 6.62 -16.94 -26.82
C PHE A 354 5.49 -16.05 -27.33
N GLN A 355 5.49 -14.76 -26.99
CA GLN A 355 4.70 -13.76 -27.74
C GLN A 355 5.41 -12.42 -27.85
N SER A 356 6.70 -12.41 -28.22
CA SER A 356 7.23 -11.23 -28.90
C SER A 356 7.06 -11.42 -30.41
N PRO A 357 6.66 -10.38 -31.17
CA PRO A 357 6.67 -10.43 -32.63
C PRO A 357 8.02 -10.87 -33.19
N ALA A 358 9.12 -10.58 -32.47
CA ALA A 358 10.47 -11.03 -32.80
C ALA A 358 10.65 -12.56 -32.66
N ALA A 359 10.07 -13.19 -31.64
CA ALA A 359 10.12 -14.64 -31.46
C ALA A 359 9.26 -15.38 -32.50
N ALA A 360 8.10 -14.81 -32.88
CA ALA A 360 7.28 -15.33 -33.98
C ALA A 360 8.00 -15.21 -35.34
N ALA A 361 8.69 -14.09 -35.59
CA ALA A 361 9.51 -13.91 -36.78
C ALA A 361 10.73 -14.85 -36.82
N ALA A 362 11.37 -15.10 -35.67
CA ALA A 362 12.46 -16.05 -35.56
C ALA A 362 11.99 -17.50 -35.80
N ALA A 363 10.84 -17.90 -35.24
CA ALA A 363 10.25 -19.22 -35.45
C ALA A 363 9.82 -19.43 -36.91
N ALA A 364 9.25 -18.41 -37.56
CA ALA A 364 8.92 -18.44 -38.98
C ALA A 364 10.19 -18.57 -39.85
N SER A 365 11.28 -17.88 -39.47
CA SER A 365 12.56 -17.94 -40.19
C SER A 365 13.23 -19.31 -40.06
N VAL A 366 13.18 -19.93 -38.88
CA VAL A 366 13.69 -21.29 -38.66
C VAL A 366 12.84 -22.31 -39.42
N THR A 367 11.52 -22.14 -39.46
CA THR A 367 10.61 -23.02 -40.21
C THR A 367 10.84 -22.92 -41.72
N ALA A 368 11.10 -21.71 -42.24
CA ALA A 368 11.46 -21.50 -43.64
C ALA A 368 12.83 -22.10 -44.00
N ALA A 369 13.83 -21.98 -43.11
CA ALA A 369 15.14 -22.60 -43.29
C ALA A 369 15.05 -24.15 -43.26
N TYR A 370 14.18 -24.72 -42.43
CA TYR A 370 13.94 -26.16 -42.37
C TYR A 370 13.17 -26.68 -43.59
N ALA A 371 12.29 -25.86 -44.18
CA ALA A 371 11.58 -26.19 -45.42
C ALA A 371 12.51 -26.17 -46.66
N LEU A 372 13.45 -25.23 -46.72
CA LEU A 372 14.45 -25.13 -47.80
C LEU A 372 15.44 -26.31 -47.77
N THR A 373 15.91 -26.69 -46.59
CA THR A 373 16.80 -27.85 -46.41
C THR A 373 16.13 -29.20 -46.69
N LYS A 374 14.79 -29.26 -46.63
CA LYS A 374 14.00 -30.46 -47.02
C LYS A 374 13.70 -30.50 -48.52
N ALA A 375 13.71 -29.34 -49.21
CA ALA A 375 13.43 -29.24 -50.64
C ALA A 375 14.65 -29.56 -51.53
N GLU A 376 15.87 -29.62 -50.98
CA GLU A 376 17.10 -29.97 -51.73
C GLU A 376 17.29 -31.50 -51.96
N LYS A 377 16.32 -32.34 -51.57
CA LYS A 377 16.29 -33.77 -51.87
C LYS A 377 15.01 -34.16 -52.61
N LEU A 378 14.91 -33.79 -53.89
CA LEU A 378 14.05 -34.48 -54.84
C LEU A 378 14.70 -34.40 -56.22
N ASP A 379 15.35 -35.50 -56.57
CA ASP A 379 16.02 -35.76 -57.82
C ASP A 379 14.99 -36.03 -58.94
N PHE A 380 15.30 -35.55 -60.14
CA PHE A 380 14.48 -35.68 -61.34
C PHE A 380 14.37 -37.15 -61.77
N THR A 381 13.18 -37.62 -62.16
CA THR A 381 13.01 -38.48 -63.36
C THR A 381 11.54 -38.79 -63.67
N LYS A 382 11.17 -38.55 -64.95
CA LYS A 382 10.15 -39.24 -65.79
C LYS A 382 8.67 -39.11 -65.37
N ALA A 383 7.67 -39.04 -66.25
CA ALA A 383 7.49 -38.88 -67.69
C ALA A 383 5.97 -38.65 -67.93
N GLU A 384 5.62 -37.98 -69.04
CA GLU A 384 4.44 -38.17 -69.95
C GLU A 384 3.05 -38.53 -69.33
N ASP A 385 1.89 -37.99 -69.71
CA ASP A 385 1.42 -37.40 -70.96
C ASP A 385 0.01 -36.73 -70.74
N PRO A 386 -0.54 -35.95 -71.70
CA PRO A 386 -1.64 -35.00 -71.50
C PRO A 386 -2.99 -35.42 -72.11
N ASN A 387 -4.12 -35.02 -71.51
CA ASN A 387 -5.31 -34.49 -72.20
C ASN A 387 -6.48 -34.17 -71.24
N SER A 388 -6.99 -32.93 -71.26
CA SER A 388 -8.40 -32.68 -71.57
C SER A 388 -8.67 -31.17 -71.66
N LYS A 389 -9.28 -30.79 -72.79
CA LYS A 389 -9.70 -29.45 -73.20
C LYS A 389 -10.78 -28.83 -72.31
N GLY A 390 -10.83 -27.50 -72.29
CA GLY A 390 -12.09 -26.76 -72.39
C GLY A 390 -12.27 -25.57 -71.45
N ALA A 391 -12.05 -24.36 -71.97
CA ALA A 391 -12.93 -23.18 -71.89
C ALA A 391 -12.10 -21.89 -71.98
N GLU A 392 -11.94 -21.37 -73.20
CA GLU A 392 -11.41 -20.03 -73.46
C GLU A 392 -12.42 -18.98 -72.98
N ASN A 393 -12.05 -18.22 -71.94
CA ASN A 393 -12.56 -16.87 -71.72
C ASN A 393 -11.43 -15.93 -72.16
N SER A 394 -11.61 -15.29 -73.32
CA SER A 394 -10.65 -14.35 -73.90
C SER A 394 -10.56 -13.07 -73.07
N ILE A 395 -9.69 -13.06 -72.07
CA ILE A 395 -9.15 -11.82 -71.48
C ILE A 395 -8.16 -11.27 -72.51
N SER A 396 -8.32 -10.01 -72.91
CA SER A 396 -7.44 -9.43 -73.93
C SER A 396 -5.98 -9.45 -73.42
N GLU A 397 -5.06 -9.98 -74.23
CA GLU A 397 -3.62 -10.06 -73.93
C GLU A 397 -3.02 -8.68 -73.55
N LYS A 398 -3.67 -7.59 -74.02
CA LYS A 398 -3.36 -6.20 -73.70
C LYS A 398 -3.72 -5.81 -72.27
N ASP A 399 -4.82 -6.32 -71.72
CA ASP A 399 -5.23 -6.02 -70.35
C ASP A 399 -4.33 -6.72 -69.33
N VAL A 400 -3.94 -7.97 -69.62
CA VAL A 400 -2.98 -8.71 -68.79
C VAL A 400 -1.61 -8.05 -68.81
N THR A 401 -1.11 -7.61 -69.98
CA THR A 401 0.19 -6.96 -70.08
C THR A 401 0.22 -5.57 -69.43
N ASN A 402 -0.89 -4.82 -69.46
CA ASN A 402 -1.03 -3.56 -68.74
C ASN A 402 -1.09 -3.78 -67.21
N GLY A 403 -1.84 -4.79 -66.74
CA GLY A 403 -1.89 -5.16 -65.33
C GLY A 403 -0.52 -5.60 -64.78
N VAL A 404 0.24 -6.39 -65.55
CA VAL A 404 1.60 -6.80 -65.18
C VAL A 404 2.56 -5.61 -65.09
N LYS A 405 2.42 -4.60 -65.96
CA LYS A 405 3.22 -3.37 -65.88
C LYS A 405 2.86 -2.54 -64.64
N ALA A 406 1.58 -2.40 -64.32
CA ALA A 406 1.14 -1.69 -63.11
C ALA A 406 1.66 -2.35 -61.84
N ILE A 407 1.54 -3.69 -61.74
CA ILE A 407 2.06 -4.47 -60.60
C ILE A 407 3.58 -4.33 -60.47
N ARG A 408 4.31 -4.26 -61.60
CA ARG A 408 5.77 -4.06 -61.58
C ARG A 408 6.15 -2.68 -61.03
N GLU A 409 5.37 -1.65 -61.35
CA GLU A 409 5.62 -0.31 -60.82
C GLU A 409 5.30 -0.22 -59.33
N GLU A 410 4.18 -0.80 -58.89
CA GLU A 410 3.84 -0.92 -57.46
C GLU A 410 4.91 -1.69 -56.69
N LYS A 411 5.44 -2.77 -57.27
CA LYS A 411 6.56 -3.53 -56.69
C LYS A 411 7.79 -2.64 -56.47
N ASN A 412 8.17 -1.83 -57.46
CA ASN A 412 9.32 -0.94 -57.36
C ASN A 412 9.13 0.11 -56.25
N VAL A 413 7.93 0.67 -56.13
CA VAL A 413 7.58 1.63 -55.06
C VAL A 413 7.65 0.97 -53.68
N LEU A 414 7.14 -0.26 -53.54
CA LEU A 414 7.20 -1.01 -52.29
C LEU A 414 8.63 -1.38 -51.90
N GLU A 415 9.50 -1.72 -52.87
CA GLU A 415 10.91 -2.00 -52.61
C GLU A 415 11.68 -0.78 -52.10
N LEU A 416 11.39 0.42 -52.65
CA LEU A 416 11.94 1.68 -52.16
C LEU A 416 11.46 1.99 -50.74
N SER A 417 10.16 1.88 -50.48
CA SER A 417 9.60 2.09 -49.13
C SER A 417 10.17 1.11 -48.10
N LEU A 418 10.39 -0.15 -48.49
CA LEU A 418 11.03 -1.14 -47.62
C LEU A 418 12.48 -0.77 -47.30
N ALA A 419 13.22 -0.21 -48.25
CA ALA A 419 14.59 0.27 -48.03
C ALA A 419 14.63 1.44 -47.04
N GLU A 420 13.71 2.39 -47.15
CA GLU A 420 13.57 3.51 -46.20
C GLU A 420 13.25 3.02 -44.78
N VAL A 421 12.29 2.10 -44.64
CA VAL A 421 11.93 1.52 -43.33
C VAL A 421 13.11 0.77 -42.72
N ARG A 422 13.94 0.09 -43.52
CA ARG A 422 15.16 -0.59 -43.05
C ARG A 422 16.22 0.41 -42.55
N ALA A 423 16.41 1.52 -43.26
CA ALA A 423 17.32 2.57 -42.84
C ALA A 423 16.86 3.20 -41.51
N GLU A 424 15.56 3.48 -41.39
CA GLU A 424 14.96 4.05 -40.18
C GLU A 424 15.05 3.10 -38.98
N ASN A 425 14.80 1.81 -39.18
CA ASN A 425 14.99 0.80 -38.13
C ASN A 425 16.44 0.72 -37.65
N THR A 426 17.41 0.87 -38.56
CA THR A 426 18.83 0.88 -38.21
C THR A 426 19.18 2.12 -37.38
N ARG A 427 18.62 3.28 -37.74
CA ARG A 427 18.76 4.54 -36.98
C ARG A 427 18.18 4.43 -35.58
N ILE A 428 16.95 3.93 -35.45
CA ILE A 428 16.27 3.72 -34.17
C ILE A 428 17.07 2.75 -33.29
N LYS A 429 17.60 1.66 -33.87
CA LYS A 429 18.43 0.71 -33.14
C LYS A 429 19.68 1.37 -32.54
N GLY A 430 20.36 2.22 -33.30
CA GLY A 430 21.48 3.00 -32.78
C GLY A 430 21.09 3.93 -31.62
N GLN A 431 19.93 4.59 -31.70
CA GLN A 431 19.42 5.43 -30.60
C GLN A 431 19.09 4.61 -29.35
N ILE A 432 18.56 3.40 -29.52
CA ILE A 432 18.30 2.48 -28.39
C ILE A 432 19.62 2.07 -27.73
N ASP A 433 20.64 1.71 -28.51
CA ASP A 433 21.94 1.30 -27.98
C ASP A 433 22.63 2.44 -27.21
N GLU A 434 22.55 3.68 -27.74
CA GLU A 434 23.03 4.88 -27.05
C GLU A 434 22.30 5.11 -25.72
N LYS A 435 20.96 5.05 -25.73
CA LYS A 435 20.15 5.23 -24.51
C LYS A 435 20.42 4.13 -23.49
N ASN A 436 20.58 2.89 -23.91
CA ASN A 436 20.96 1.78 -23.03
C ASN A 436 22.35 1.98 -22.41
N GLY A 437 23.31 2.52 -23.17
CA GLY A 437 24.61 2.92 -22.65
C GLY A 437 24.49 3.95 -21.52
N THR A 438 23.75 5.04 -21.77
CA THR A 438 23.52 6.09 -20.76
C THR A 438 22.79 5.56 -19.52
N LEU A 439 21.81 4.67 -19.70
CA LEU A 439 21.08 4.05 -18.59
C LEU A 439 21.99 3.15 -17.73
N SER A 440 22.92 2.42 -18.36
CA SER A 440 23.91 1.63 -17.63
C SER A 440 24.86 2.49 -16.80
N GLU A 441 25.25 3.67 -17.30
CA GLU A 441 26.13 4.60 -16.58
C GLU A 441 25.42 5.25 -15.39
N LEU A 442 24.21 5.78 -15.61
CA LEU A 442 23.34 6.30 -14.56
C LEU A 442 23.03 5.27 -13.47
N SER A 443 22.84 3.99 -13.84
CA SER A 443 22.61 2.91 -12.87
C SER A 443 23.84 2.66 -11.97
N LYS A 444 25.06 2.73 -12.53
CA LYS A 444 26.30 2.63 -11.75
C LYS A 444 26.47 3.82 -10.80
N GLU A 445 26.18 5.03 -11.26
CA GLU A 445 26.20 6.23 -10.41
C GLU A 445 25.19 6.12 -9.26
N LEU A 446 23.97 5.67 -9.56
CA LEU A 446 22.93 5.48 -8.55
C LEU A 446 23.36 4.47 -7.47
N LEU A 447 23.94 3.34 -7.87
CA LEU A 447 24.48 2.34 -6.94
C LEU A 447 25.59 2.91 -6.06
N SER A 448 26.48 3.72 -6.64
CA SER A 448 27.54 4.41 -5.89
C SER A 448 26.96 5.37 -4.84
N VAL A 449 26.01 6.22 -5.24
CA VAL A 449 25.34 7.18 -4.34
C VAL A 449 24.55 6.47 -3.24
N GLN A 450 23.88 5.35 -3.56
CA GLN A 450 23.20 4.52 -2.55
C GLN A 450 24.19 3.93 -1.53
N GLY A 451 25.37 3.49 -1.97
CA GLY A 451 26.43 3.03 -1.09
C GLY A 451 26.94 4.14 -0.15
N GLN A 452 27.17 5.34 -0.69
CA GLN A 452 27.57 6.51 0.12
C GLN A 452 26.48 6.90 1.13
N LEU A 453 25.21 6.90 0.72
CA LEU A 453 24.10 7.19 1.60
C LEU A 453 23.97 6.15 2.72
N GLY A 454 24.21 4.87 2.44
CA GLY A 454 24.23 3.81 3.46
C GLY A 454 25.34 4.00 4.49
N ALA A 455 26.53 4.41 4.05
CA ALA A 455 27.64 4.74 4.94
C ALA A 455 27.31 5.94 5.84
N GLU A 456 26.72 7.00 5.29
CA GLU A 456 26.34 8.18 6.08
C GLU A 456 25.19 7.91 7.05
N ARG A 457 24.19 7.10 6.67
CA ARG A 457 23.15 6.64 7.60
C ARG A 457 23.74 5.89 8.80
N SER A 458 24.72 5.03 8.54
CA SER A 458 25.42 4.30 9.60
C SER A 458 26.22 5.23 10.50
N ARG A 459 26.80 6.30 9.94
CA ARG A 459 27.50 7.33 10.69
C ARG A 459 26.55 8.16 11.56
N CYS A 460 25.41 8.60 11.02
CA CYS A 460 24.38 9.33 11.77
C CYS A 460 23.86 8.49 12.93
N PHE A 461 23.58 7.21 12.71
CA PHE A 461 23.13 6.31 13.78
C PHE A 461 24.15 6.20 14.94
N LYS A 462 25.45 6.12 14.63
CA LYS A 462 26.51 6.13 15.65
C LYS A 462 26.55 7.44 16.43
N LEU A 463 26.38 8.57 15.75
CA LEU A 463 26.35 9.89 16.39
C LEU A 463 25.11 10.05 17.27
N GLU A 464 23.94 9.59 16.83
CA GLU A 464 22.71 9.60 17.62
C GLU A 464 22.85 8.77 18.90
N ALA A 465 23.46 7.58 18.82
CA ALA A 465 23.75 6.76 19.98
C ALA A 465 24.68 7.46 20.98
N GLN A 466 25.74 8.13 20.50
CA GLN A 466 26.65 8.92 21.33
C GLN A 466 25.95 10.11 21.99
N ILE A 467 25.06 10.80 21.26
CA ILE A 467 24.26 11.91 21.80
C ILE A 467 23.32 11.41 22.90
N SER A 468 22.66 10.28 22.71
CA SER A 468 21.82 9.67 23.76
C SER A 468 22.60 9.28 25.01
N GLU A 469 23.81 8.76 24.85
CA GLU A 469 24.69 8.42 25.97
C GLU A 469 25.13 9.68 26.74
N LEU A 470 25.53 10.74 26.03
CA LEU A 470 25.86 12.04 26.63
C LEU A 470 24.67 12.67 27.37
N HIS A 471 23.46 12.60 26.81
CA HIS A 471 22.25 13.08 27.50
C HIS A 471 21.99 12.31 28.79
N LYS A 472 22.15 10.99 28.78
CA LYS A 472 21.99 10.16 29.99
C LYS A 472 23.03 10.52 31.06
N MET A 473 24.27 10.78 30.67
CA MET A 473 25.31 11.25 31.59
C MET A 473 24.95 12.62 32.18
N LEU A 474 24.44 13.54 31.37
CA LEU A 474 24.02 14.87 31.83
C LEU A 474 22.87 14.78 32.84
N GLU A 475 21.85 13.97 32.57
CA GLU A 475 20.74 13.73 33.49
C GLU A 475 21.23 13.13 34.83
N SER A 476 22.26 12.28 34.80
CA SER A 476 22.84 11.70 36.02
C SER A 476 23.66 12.70 36.86
N MET A 477 24.07 13.83 36.29
CA MET A 477 24.78 14.89 37.02
C MET A 477 23.83 15.85 37.75
N GLN A 478 22.58 16.00 37.30
CA GLN A 478 21.59 16.90 37.89
C GLN A 478 21.35 16.68 39.41
N PRO A 479 21.23 15.42 39.91
CA PRO A 479 21.05 15.16 41.33
C PRO A 479 22.26 15.57 42.17
N ILE A 480 23.47 15.36 41.64
CA ILE A 480 24.73 15.74 42.30
C ILE A 480 24.83 17.26 42.39
N GLU A 481 24.42 17.97 41.34
CA GLU A 481 24.43 19.44 41.32
C GLU A 481 23.43 20.02 42.35
N ASN A 482 22.26 19.40 42.51
CA ASN A 482 21.29 19.75 43.54
C ASN A 482 21.85 19.51 44.97
N GLU A 483 22.50 18.37 45.20
CA GLU A 483 23.10 18.02 46.48
C GLU A 483 24.24 18.98 46.86
N VAL A 484 25.10 19.34 45.89
CA VAL A 484 26.15 20.35 46.08
C VAL A 484 25.55 21.71 46.44
N GLN A 485 24.45 22.09 45.81
CA GLN A 485 23.78 23.36 46.11
C GLN A 485 23.15 23.36 47.50
N GLU A 486 22.58 22.24 47.94
CA GLU A 486 22.03 22.07 49.28
C GLU A 486 23.12 22.10 50.36
N LEU A 487 24.27 21.46 50.11
CA LEU A 487 25.42 21.53 51.02
C LEU A 487 25.97 22.97 51.12
N ARG A 488 25.96 23.74 50.03
CA ARG A 488 26.36 25.16 50.04
C ARG A 488 25.42 26.01 50.88
N THR A 489 24.10 25.79 50.79
CA THR A 489 23.14 26.55 51.60
C THR A 489 23.27 26.21 53.08
N GLN A 490 23.41 24.93 53.42
CA GLN A 490 23.66 24.47 54.79
C GLN A 490 24.95 25.05 55.37
N LYS A 491 26.05 25.04 54.62
CA LYS A 491 27.32 25.66 55.03
C LYS A 491 27.13 27.16 55.33
N SER A 492 26.45 27.89 54.45
CA SER A 492 26.21 29.33 54.66
C SER A 492 25.35 29.60 55.91
N ALA A 493 24.38 28.74 56.21
CA ALA A 493 23.54 28.87 57.40
C ALA A 493 24.35 28.58 58.68
N PHE A 494 25.20 27.57 58.63
CA PHE A 494 26.11 27.23 59.73
C PHE A 494 27.11 28.36 60.02
N GLU A 495 27.73 28.95 58.99
CA GLU A 495 28.63 30.09 59.13
C GLU A 495 27.93 31.30 59.78
N ARG A 496 26.70 31.64 59.34
CA ARG A 496 25.90 32.71 59.99
C ARG A 496 25.60 32.41 61.45
N ASN A 497 25.29 31.15 61.79
CA ASN A 497 25.01 30.76 63.17
C ASN A 497 26.25 30.88 64.06
N ILE A 498 27.44 30.55 63.55
CA ILE A 498 28.71 30.77 64.25
C ILE A 498 28.95 32.27 64.47
N GLU A 499 28.74 33.10 63.46
CA GLU A 499 28.88 34.56 63.59
C GLU A 499 27.93 35.12 64.66
N LEU A 500 26.66 34.71 64.64
CA LEU A 500 25.66 35.07 65.66
C LEU A 500 26.06 34.60 67.05
N ALA A 501 26.51 33.36 67.21
CA ALA A 501 26.97 32.84 68.50
C ALA A 501 28.19 33.61 69.03
N SER A 502 29.14 33.95 68.14
CA SER A 502 30.31 34.75 68.50
C SER A 502 29.95 36.19 68.89
N ALA A 503 28.90 36.77 68.28
CA ALA A 503 28.38 38.09 68.63
C ALA A 503 27.64 38.09 69.98
N VAL A 504 26.87 37.03 70.27
CA VAL A 504 26.19 36.84 71.57
C VAL A 504 27.22 36.62 72.68
N GLN A 505 28.31 35.88 72.43
CA GLN A 505 29.38 35.68 73.40
C GLN A 505 30.14 36.99 73.70
N LYS A 506 30.28 37.88 72.72
CA LYS A 506 30.81 39.24 72.93
C LYS A 506 29.85 40.16 73.70
N GLN A 507 28.54 39.94 73.66
CA GLN A 507 27.56 40.69 74.45
C GLN A 507 27.37 40.12 75.88
N GLY A 508 27.59 38.81 76.07
CA GLY A 508 27.50 38.14 77.38
C GLY A 508 28.71 38.30 78.29
N SER A 509 29.86 38.78 77.79
CA SER A 509 31.06 39.05 78.61
C SER A 509 31.19 40.52 79.06
N GLY A 510 30.09 41.28 79.05
CA GLY A 510 29.99 42.60 79.68
C GLY A 510 29.92 42.49 81.21
N GLY A 511 30.99 42.01 81.84
CA GLY A 511 31.01 41.72 83.28
C GLY A 511 32.41 41.51 83.85
N VAL A 512 33.14 42.62 84.01
CA VAL A 512 34.13 42.90 85.06
C VAL A 512 35.14 41.78 85.37
N TRP A 513 36.37 41.91 84.82
CA TRP A 513 37.58 41.56 85.56
C TRP A 513 38.66 42.64 85.41
N ARG A 514 39.14 43.04 86.59
CA ARG A 514 40.12 44.07 86.94
C ARG A 514 41.39 44.10 86.09
N TRP A 515 41.81 45.32 85.79
CA TRP A 515 43.19 45.70 85.53
C TRP A 515 44.09 45.27 86.69
N ILE A 516 45.13 44.49 86.40
CA ILE A 516 46.42 44.58 87.09
C ILE A 516 47.46 44.82 86.00
N ALA A 517 47.94 46.06 85.97
CA ALA A 517 49.11 46.45 85.23
C ALA A 517 50.37 45.97 85.96
N GLY A 518 51.31 45.44 85.19
CA GLY A 518 52.69 45.16 85.55
C GLY A 518 53.29 44.39 84.37
N GLY A 519 54.22 44.89 83.58
CA GLY A 519 55.15 46.00 83.77
C GLY A 519 56.49 45.53 83.22
N ASN A 520 56.87 46.09 82.08
CA ASN A 520 58.20 46.17 81.46
C ASN A 520 58.87 44.92 80.85
N GLY A 521 59.45 45.17 79.67
CA GLY A 521 60.71 44.58 79.25
C GLY A 521 60.92 44.53 77.74
N ASN A 522 61.50 45.59 77.17
CA ASN A 522 62.37 45.40 76.00
C ASN A 522 63.59 44.54 76.43
N ALA A 523 64.08 43.73 75.49
CA ALA A 523 65.21 42.77 75.54
C ALA A 523 64.79 41.30 75.77
#